data_AF-A0A2T2TFX7-F1
#
_entry.id   AF-A0A2T2TFX7-F1
#
_cell.length_a   1.000
_cell.length_b   1.000
_cell.length_c   1.000
_cell.angle_alpha   90.00
_cell.angle_beta   90.00
_cell.angle_gamma   90.00
#
_symmetry.space_group_name_H-M   'P 1'
#
loop_
_entity.id
_entity.type
_entity.pdbx_description
1 polymer ?
#
loop_
_entity_poly.entity_id
_entity_poly.type
_entity_poly.pdbx_seq_one_letter_code
_entity_poly.pdbx_strand_id
1 'polypeptide(L)'
;MSFPSSLRTFFLRLTGSMSRSQQPADADDAPTTPEGASDEAPEAAVSQDDVRHLADLARLDVEEGRLEALTGDLRRLIGYAQQLGEVDTAGVEPMPPGAPAVPERLRPDEAQKPLSQEEALENAPDADEGFFRTPSALE
;
A
#
# COMPACT_ATOMS: atom_id res chain seq x y z
N MET A 1 3.59 44.95 28.79
CA MET A 1 4.36 44.67 30.03
C MET A 1 5.29 43.52 29.74
N SER A 2 6.59 43.80 29.86
CA SER A 2 7.73 42.91 29.59
C SER A 2 7.96 41.99 30.79
N PHE A 3 8.31 40.72 30.55
CA PHE A 3 8.85 39.83 31.59
C PHE A 3 10.24 39.33 31.17
N PRO A 4 11.22 39.28 32.11
CA PRO A 4 12.63 39.29 31.76
C PRO A 4 13.29 37.91 31.76
N SER A 5 14.40 37.86 31.03
CA SER A 5 15.46 36.85 31.03
C SER A 5 16.18 36.78 32.37
N SER A 6 16.34 35.57 32.93
CA SER A 6 17.37 35.32 33.94
C SER A 6 17.76 33.84 34.05
N LEU A 7 19.00 33.57 33.61
CA LEU A 7 20.01 32.67 34.20
C LEU A 7 19.94 31.16 33.94
N ARG A 8 20.75 30.78 32.94
CA ARG A 8 21.49 29.51 32.82
C ARG A 8 22.35 29.22 34.06
N THR A 9 22.59 27.92 34.28
CA THR A 9 23.80 27.30 34.87
C THR A 9 23.69 26.77 36.31
N PHE A 10 23.51 25.46 36.45
CA PHE A 10 24.13 24.70 37.56
C PHE A 10 24.58 23.33 37.05
N PHE A 11 25.89 23.13 37.02
CA PHE A 11 26.60 22.01 36.41
C PHE A 11 27.24 21.16 37.53
N LEU A 12 26.96 19.84 37.49
CA LEU A 12 27.80 18.71 37.91
C LEU A 12 28.22 18.47 39.39
N ARG A 13 27.95 17.23 39.85
CA ARG A 13 28.94 16.14 40.14
C ARG A 13 28.76 15.47 41.51
N LEU A 14 28.34 14.20 41.54
CA LEU A 14 29.06 13.10 42.21
C LEU A 14 28.45 11.74 41.82
N THR A 15 29.06 11.04 40.87
CA THR A 15 29.74 9.73 41.05
C THR A 15 28.83 8.52 41.27
N GLY A 16 28.40 7.92 40.16
CA GLY A 16 28.00 6.52 40.07
C GLY A 16 28.77 5.88 38.91
N SER A 17 29.90 5.27 39.25
CA SER A 17 30.89 4.69 38.35
C SER A 17 30.35 3.49 37.56
N MET A 18 30.55 3.55 36.25
CA MET A 18 31.00 2.47 35.36
C MET A 18 30.34 1.09 35.46
N SER A 19 29.50 0.76 34.48
CA SER A 19 29.82 -0.38 33.61
C SER A 19 29.17 -0.21 32.24
N ARG A 20 30.00 0.23 31.29
CA ARG A 20 29.73 0.29 29.86
C ARG A 20 30.09 -1.08 29.29
N SER A 21 29.09 -1.90 29.00
CA SER A 21 29.17 -2.87 27.90
C SER A 21 28.29 -2.32 26.79
N GLN A 22 28.86 -1.40 26.02
CA GLN A 22 28.37 -1.09 24.68
C GLN A 22 28.73 -2.30 23.82
N GLN A 23 27.72 -3.04 23.40
CA GLN A 23 27.86 -3.91 22.24
C GLN A 23 27.90 -3.00 21.01
N PRO A 24 28.85 -3.21 20.09
CA PRO A 24 29.12 -2.29 19.00
C PRO A 24 27.96 -2.28 18.01
N ALA A 25 27.76 -1.12 17.40
CA ALA A 25 26.97 -0.96 16.20
C ALA A 25 27.52 -1.89 15.13
N ASP A 26 26.73 -2.91 14.77
CA ASP A 26 26.91 -3.58 13.49
C ASP A 26 26.58 -2.55 12.41
N ALA A 27 27.64 -1.90 11.95
CA ALA A 27 27.68 -1.09 10.76
C ALA A 27 27.67 -2.05 9.56
N ASP A 28 26.49 -2.42 9.08
CA ASP A 28 26.35 -3.04 7.75
C ASP A 28 24.95 -2.93 7.14
N ASP A 29 24.23 -1.85 7.44
CA ASP A 29 23.05 -1.46 6.64
C ASP A 29 23.35 -0.12 5.96
N ALA A 30 24.29 -0.18 5.01
CA ALA A 30 24.35 0.85 3.99
C ALA A 30 22.99 0.84 3.27
N PRO A 31 22.37 2.00 3.00
CA PRO A 31 21.27 2.01 2.06
C PRO A 31 21.86 1.54 0.74
N THR A 32 21.56 0.29 0.35
CA THR A 32 21.79 -0.20 -1.00
C THR A 32 21.05 0.75 -1.90
N THR A 33 21.80 1.70 -2.46
CA THR A 33 21.34 2.53 -3.55
C THR A 33 20.92 1.53 -4.63
N PRO A 34 19.67 1.54 -5.12
CA PRO A 34 19.36 0.76 -6.31
C PRO A 34 20.21 1.34 -7.43
N GLU A 35 21.28 0.61 -7.73
CA GLU A 35 22.23 0.87 -8.78
C GLU A 35 21.51 0.68 -10.11
N GLY A 36 21.36 1.77 -10.88
CA GLY A 36 21.06 1.74 -12.31
C GLY A 36 19.64 1.36 -12.70
N ALA A 37 18.71 2.31 -12.60
CA ALA A 37 17.61 2.41 -13.57
C ALA A 37 17.83 3.67 -14.41
N SER A 38 18.81 3.60 -15.30
CA SER A 38 18.73 4.36 -16.54
C SER A 38 17.59 3.76 -17.35
N ASP A 39 16.37 4.24 -17.16
CA ASP A 39 15.22 3.83 -17.96
C ASP A 39 14.59 5.10 -18.52
N GLU A 40 15.03 5.48 -19.73
CA GLU A 40 14.21 6.31 -20.60
C GLU A 40 12.85 5.61 -20.67
N ALA A 41 11.79 6.27 -20.18
CA ALA A 41 10.45 5.67 -20.16
C ALA A 41 10.16 5.08 -21.55
N PRO A 42 10.00 3.75 -21.68
CA PRO A 42 9.74 3.18 -22.97
C PRO A 42 8.37 3.70 -23.41
N GLU A 43 8.19 3.98 -24.71
CA GLU A 43 6.83 4.08 -25.28
C GLU A 43 5.99 2.97 -24.65
N ALA A 44 4.81 3.30 -24.12
CA ALA A 44 3.95 2.42 -23.32
C ALA A 44 3.69 1.06 -24.03
N ALA A 45 4.63 0.13 -23.91
CA ALA A 45 4.67 -1.11 -24.66
C ALA A 45 3.81 -2.14 -23.93
N VAL A 46 2.51 -1.85 -23.85
CA VAL A 46 1.52 -2.83 -23.39
C VAL A 46 1.31 -3.81 -24.54
N SER A 47 1.59 -5.08 -24.33
CA SER A 47 1.30 -6.16 -25.27
C SER A 47 -0.09 -6.75 -25.04
N GLN A 48 -0.58 -7.56 -25.98
CA GLN A 48 -1.81 -8.33 -25.75
C GLN A 48 -1.65 -9.36 -24.64
N ASP A 49 -0.43 -9.90 -24.44
CA ASP A 49 -0.14 -10.84 -23.36
C ASP A 49 -0.23 -10.17 -21.99
N ASP A 50 0.19 -8.90 -21.89
CA ASP A 50 -0.01 -8.12 -20.66
C ASP A 50 -1.49 -7.91 -20.35
N VAL A 51 -2.32 -7.69 -21.38
CA VAL A 51 -3.78 -7.57 -21.21
C VAL A 51 -4.39 -8.90 -20.80
N ARG A 52 -3.96 -10.03 -21.39
CA ARG A 52 -4.40 -11.37 -20.97
C ARG A 52 -4.01 -11.64 -19.52
N HIS A 53 -2.78 -11.31 -19.15
CA HIS A 53 -2.30 -11.50 -17.79
C HIS A 53 -3.09 -10.66 -16.78
N LEU A 54 -3.32 -9.38 -17.09
CA LEU A 54 -4.13 -8.50 -16.26
C LEU A 54 -5.58 -8.98 -16.14
N ALA A 55 -6.16 -9.48 -17.22
CA ALA A 55 -7.51 -10.04 -17.21
C ALA A 55 -7.61 -11.25 -16.27
N ASP A 56 -6.61 -12.14 -16.30
CA ASP A 56 -6.57 -13.31 -15.42
C ASP A 56 -6.41 -12.92 -13.94
N LEU A 57 -5.55 -11.93 -13.64
CA LEU A 57 -5.43 -11.35 -12.29
C LEU A 57 -6.75 -10.75 -11.80
N ALA A 58 -7.49 -10.10 -12.70
CA ALA A 58 -8.79 -9.49 -12.42
C ALA A 58 -9.97 -10.48 -12.46
N ARG A 59 -9.72 -11.76 -12.77
CA ARG A 59 -10.76 -12.79 -13.00
C ARG A 59 -11.79 -12.38 -14.05
N LEU A 60 -11.35 -11.73 -15.12
CA LEU A 60 -12.16 -11.32 -16.26
C LEU A 60 -11.92 -12.27 -17.44
N ASP A 61 -13.01 -12.85 -17.95
CA ASP A 61 -12.97 -13.58 -19.21
C ASP A 61 -13.05 -12.58 -20.37
N VAL A 62 -12.03 -12.59 -21.23
CA VAL A 62 -11.87 -11.62 -22.32
C VAL A 62 -11.78 -12.38 -23.63
N GLU A 63 -12.74 -12.14 -24.52
CA GLU A 63 -12.70 -12.75 -25.84
C GLU A 63 -11.51 -12.27 -26.67
N GLU A 64 -10.86 -13.19 -27.38
CA GLU A 64 -9.69 -12.92 -28.22
C GLU A 64 -9.91 -11.78 -29.22
N GLY A 65 -11.12 -11.68 -29.80
CA GLY A 65 -11.48 -10.60 -30.73
C GLY A 65 -11.52 -9.20 -30.11
N ARG A 66 -11.52 -9.09 -28.77
CA ARG A 66 -11.55 -7.82 -28.02
C ARG A 66 -10.16 -7.40 -27.52
N LEU A 67 -9.17 -8.29 -27.54
CA LEU A 67 -7.85 -8.02 -26.96
C LEU A 67 -7.13 -6.85 -27.63
N GLU A 68 -7.19 -6.75 -28.96
CA GLU A 68 -6.55 -5.65 -29.68
C GLU A 68 -7.13 -4.28 -29.28
N ALA A 69 -8.46 -4.19 -29.22
CA ALA A 69 -9.15 -2.97 -28.81
C ALA A 69 -8.80 -2.59 -27.36
N LEU A 70 -8.85 -3.55 -26.44
CA LEU A 70 -8.52 -3.34 -25.03
C LEU A 70 -7.05 -2.94 -24.83
N THR A 71 -6.14 -3.53 -25.60
CA THR A 71 -4.73 -3.15 -25.60
C THR A 71 -4.57 -1.69 -26.04
N GLY A 72 -5.26 -1.29 -27.11
CA GLY A 72 -5.28 0.09 -27.57
C GLY A 72 -5.84 1.05 -26.53
N ASP A 73 -6.90 0.66 -25.82
CA ASP A 73 -7.52 1.47 -24.76
C ASP A 73 -6.60 1.63 -23.56
N LEU A 74 -5.96 0.55 -23.10
CA LEU A 74 -5.02 0.57 -21.98
C LEU A 74 -3.78 1.42 -22.29
N ARG A 75 -3.24 1.34 -23.52
CA ARG A 75 -2.14 2.21 -23.96
C ARG A 75 -2.50 3.69 -23.88
N ARG A 76 -3.72 4.07 -24.29
CA ARG A 76 -4.19 5.47 -24.19
C ARG A 76 -4.34 5.92 -22.74
N LEU A 77 -4.87 5.06 -21.86
CA LEU A 77 -5.01 5.37 -20.44
C LEU A 77 -3.65 5.56 -19.76
N ILE A 78 -2.70 4.66 -19.99
CA ILE A 78 -1.35 4.76 -19.43
C ILE A 78 -0.62 5.97 -20.00
N GLY A 79 -0.72 6.22 -21.31
CA GLY A 79 -0.15 7.42 -21.92
C GLY A 79 -0.73 8.71 -21.34
N TYR A 80 -2.02 8.73 -20.99
CA TYR A 80 -2.61 9.86 -20.27
C TYR A 80 -2.06 9.99 -18.84
N ALA A 81 -1.93 8.88 -18.10
CA ALA A 81 -1.38 8.88 -16.75
C ALA A 81 0.09 9.33 -16.68
N GLN A 82 0.87 9.10 -17.75
CA GLN A 82 2.27 9.55 -17.83
C GLN A 82 2.44 11.08 -17.73
N GLN A 83 1.38 11.86 -18.03
CA GLN A 83 1.40 13.32 -17.82
C GLN A 83 1.67 13.70 -16.36
N LEU A 84 1.33 12.83 -15.40
CA LEU A 84 1.63 13.04 -13.99
C LEU A 84 3.14 13.02 -13.69
N GLY A 85 3.94 12.37 -14.54
CA GLY A 85 5.40 12.33 -14.41
C GLY A 85 6.11 13.65 -14.76
N GLU A 86 5.42 14.59 -15.40
CA GLU A 86 5.95 15.93 -15.70
C GLU A 86 6.07 16.82 -14.46
N VAL A 87 5.39 16.43 -13.37
CA VAL A 87 5.36 17.19 -12.12
C VAL A 87 6.47 16.70 -11.20
N ASP A 88 7.37 17.61 -10.81
CA ASP A 88 8.40 17.32 -9.81
C ASP A 88 7.75 17.10 -8.43
N THR A 89 7.91 15.89 -7.91
CA THR A 89 7.41 15.46 -6.60
C THR A 89 8.56 15.20 -5.61
N ALA A 90 9.80 15.62 -5.94
CA ALA A 90 10.93 15.46 -5.05
C ALA A 90 10.71 16.17 -3.70
N GLY A 91 10.77 15.39 -2.61
CA GLY A 91 10.55 15.90 -1.25
C GLY A 91 9.09 16.16 -0.89
N VAL A 92 8.12 15.74 -1.72
CA VAL A 92 6.70 15.77 -1.39
C VAL A 92 6.31 14.41 -0.80
N GLU A 93 5.86 14.41 0.46
CA GLU A 93 5.34 13.20 1.09
C GLU A 93 4.02 12.75 0.44
N PRO A 94 3.84 11.44 0.17
CA PRO A 94 2.57 10.91 -0.33
C PRO A 94 1.41 11.24 0.63
N MET A 95 0.25 11.58 0.07
CA MET A 95 -0.93 11.86 0.89
C MET A 95 -1.51 10.55 1.48
N PRO A 96 -1.56 10.38 2.81
CA PRO A 96 -2.13 9.20 3.41
C PRO A 96 -3.66 9.18 3.27
N PRO A 97 -4.29 7.99 3.29
CA PRO A 97 -5.75 7.87 3.29
C PRO A 97 -6.38 8.69 4.41
N GLY A 98 -7.38 9.52 4.07
CA GLY A 98 -8.13 10.29 5.06
C GLY A 98 -7.40 11.50 5.64
N ALA A 99 -6.43 12.10 4.93
CA ALA A 99 -5.82 13.37 5.33
C ALA A 99 -6.85 14.53 5.38
N PRO A 100 -6.80 15.43 6.39
CA PRO A 100 -5.84 15.50 7.50
C PRO A 100 -6.03 14.36 8.50
N ALA A 101 -4.91 13.90 9.09
CA ALA A 101 -4.81 12.69 9.91
C ALA A 101 -6.04 12.43 10.79
N VAL A 102 -6.92 11.54 10.31
CA VAL A 102 -7.97 10.97 11.14
C VAL A 102 -7.28 9.99 12.08
N PRO A 103 -7.42 10.12 13.41
CA PRO A 103 -6.84 9.18 14.34
C PRO A 103 -7.35 7.78 14.02
N GLU A 104 -6.46 6.78 14.07
CA GLU A 104 -6.82 5.38 13.88
C GLU A 104 -7.98 5.03 14.83
N ARG A 105 -9.14 4.72 14.25
CA ARG A 105 -10.32 4.34 15.03
C ARG A 105 -10.32 2.85 15.25
N LEU A 106 -9.85 2.44 16.41
CA LEU A 106 -10.02 1.06 16.87
C LEU A 106 -11.50 0.83 17.20
N ARG A 107 -12.04 -0.28 16.68
CA ARG A 107 -13.33 -0.81 17.14
C ARG A 107 -13.12 -1.46 18.52
N PRO A 108 -14.02 -1.27 19.50
CA PRO A 108 -13.95 -2.03 20.75
C PRO A 108 -14.07 -3.53 20.47
N ASP A 109 -13.42 -4.34 21.31
CA ASP A 109 -13.51 -5.80 21.27
C ASP A 109 -14.76 -6.29 21.99
N GLU A 110 -15.92 -6.01 21.38
CA GLU A 110 -17.23 -6.37 21.92
C GLU A 110 -17.99 -7.21 20.89
N ALA A 111 -18.53 -8.34 21.35
CA ALA A 111 -19.35 -9.22 20.51
C ALA A 111 -20.64 -8.49 20.09
N GLN A 112 -20.92 -8.52 18.79
CA GLN A 112 -22.16 -7.99 18.21
C GLN A 112 -23.09 -9.15 17.83
N LYS A 113 -24.39 -8.90 17.75
CA LYS A 113 -25.34 -9.88 17.25
C LYS A 113 -25.02 -10.18 15.77
N PRO A 114 -24.68 -11.43 15.41
CA PRO A 114 -24.44 -11.78 14.01
C PRO A 114 -25.77 -11.86 13.23
N LEU A 115 -25.66 -11.87 11.90
CA LEU A 115 -26.77 -12.29 11.04
C LEU A 115 -27.15 -13.74 11.38
N SER A 116 -28.44 -14.07 11.25
CA SER A 116 -28.87 -15.46 11.20
C SER A 116 -28.32 -16.14 9.95
N GLN A 117 -28.25 -17.47 9.96
CA GLN A 117 -27.79 -18.24 8.79
C GLN A 117 -28.67 -18.00 7.56
N GLU A 118 -29.98 -17.81 7.76
CA GLU A 118 -30.94 -17.49 6.70
C GLU A 118 -30.66 -16.11 6.10
N GLU A 119 -30.52 -15.08 6.94
CA GLU A 119 -30.17 -13.71 6.49
C GLU A 119 -28.82 -13.67 5.75
N ALA A 120 -27.84 -14.47 6.20
CA ALA A 120 -26.53 -14.53 5.56
C ALA A 120 -26.58 -15.20 4.16
N LEU A 121 -27.54 -16.11 3.92
CA LEU A 121 -27.66 -16.87 2.68
C LEU A 121 -28.72 -16.32 1.72
N GLU A 122 -29.48 -15.30 2.11
CA GLU A 122 -30.58 -14.73 1.31
C GLU A 122 -30.16 -14.36 -0.12
N ASN A 123 -28.92 -13.88 -0.30
CA ASN A 123 -28.37 -13.47 -1.60
C ASN A 123 -27.40 -14.50 -2.20
N ALA A 124 -27.26 -15.69 -1.62
CA ALA A 124 -26.38 -16.73 -2.14
C ALA A 124 -26.94 -17.25 -3.47
N PRO A 125 -26.18 -17.23 -4.59
CA PRO A 125 -26.62 -17.79 -5.85
C PRO A 125 -26.89 -19.30 -5.78
N ASP A 126 -26.12 -20.02 -4.94
CA ASP A 126 -26.29 -21.42 -4.64
C ASP A 126 -25.91 -21.68 -3.17
N ALA A 127 -26.81 -22.34 -2.45
CA ALA A 127 -26.63 -22.72 -1.06
C ALA A 127 -27.05 -24.18 -0.84
N ASP A 128 -26.38 -24.85 0.10
CA ASP A 128 -26.71 -26.21 0.51
C ASP A 128 -26.56 -26.38 2.01
N GLU A 129 -27.54 -26.99 2.67
CA GLU A 129 -27.47 -27.36 4.09
C GLU A 129 -26.91 -26.24 5.02
N GLY A 130 -27.16 -24.97 4.66
CA GLY A 130 -26.67 -23.81 5.42
C GLY A 130 -25.26 -23.31 5.05
N PHE A 131 -24.72 -23.72 3.90
CA PHE A 131 -23.42 -23.32 3.35
C PHE A 131 -23.56 -22.69 1.97
N PHE A 132 -22.59 -21.85 1.58
CA PHE A 132 -22.43 -21.42 0.19
C PHE A 132 -21.86 -22.57 -0.63
N ARG A 133 -22.56 -22.99 -1.68
CA ARG A 133 -22.08 -24.05 -2.56
C ARG A 133 -21.18 -23.43 -3.63
N THR A 134 -19.97 -23.94 -3.77
CA THR A 134 -19.02 -23.52 -4.83
C THR A 134 -18.40 -24.75 -5.49
N PRO A 135 -17.93 -24.65 -6.74
CA PRO A 135 -17.09 -25.69 -7.33
C PRO A 135 -15.88 -25.95 -6.42
N SER A 136 -15.47 -27.21 -6.31
CA SER A 136 -14.32 -27.57 -5.50
C SER A 136 -13.08 -26.84 -6.00
N ALA A 137 -12.33 -26.22 -5.08
CA ALA A 137 -11.01 -25.68 -5.36
C ALA A 137 -10.04 -26.85 -5.58
N LEU A 138 -9.90 -27.27 -6.84
CA LEU A 138 -8.85 -28.16 -7.30
C LEU A 138 -7.95 -27.34 -8.23
N GLU A 139 -6.66 -27.28 -7.90
CA GLU A 139 -5.58 -26.87 -8.80
C GLU A 139 -5.01 -28.09 -9.53
#